data_AF-A0AA39QMM8-F1
#
_entry.id   AF-A0AA39QMM8-F1
#
_cell.length_a   1.000
_cell.length_b   1.000
_cell.length_c   1.000
_cell.angle_alpha   90.00
_cell.angle_beta   90.00
_cell.angle_gamma   90.00
#
_symmetry.space_group_name_H-M   'P 1'
#
loop_
_entity.id
_entity.type
_entity.pdbx_description
1 polymer ?
#
loop_
_entity_poly.entity_id
_entity_poly.type
_entity_poly.pdbx_seq_one_letter_code
_entity_poly.pdbx_strand_id
1 'polypeptide(L)'
;MSEIQAIQRQLKIKAGAAKRLIKEHILYRKEAGDQQRKVAKLIAEGVPDDEWDLKNAKKVLDESERMIHDSATRMAKAAGDLGDLIIAAKQRPELAEVPELLNAETVLKEGKEFETDSL
;
A
#
# COMPACT_ATOMS: atom_id res chain seq x y z
N MET A 1 2.41 -7.78 -32.18
CA MET A 1 2.04 -8.28 -30.83
C MET A 1 0.52 -8.36 -30.82
N SER A 2 -0.08 -9.48 -30.40
CA SER A 2 -1.56 -9.56 -30.34
C SER A 2 -2.09 -8.71 -29.20
N GLU A 3 -3.35 -8.28 -29.30
CA GLU A 3 -4.02 -7.53 -28.23
C GLU A 3 -4.02 -8.31 -26.90
N ILE A 4 -4.23 -9.63 -26.95
CA ILE A 4 -4.18 -10.54 -25.80
C ILE A 4 -2.81 -10.53 -25.11
N GLN A 5 -1.72 -10.61 -25.89
CA GLN A 5 -0.36 -10.54 -25.35
C GLN A 5 -0.07 -9.17 -24.72
N ALA A 6 -0.60 -8.09 -25.29
CA ALA A 6 -0.46 -6.76 -24.73
C ALA A 6 -1.19 -6.65 -23.37
N ILE A 7 -2.40 -7.22 -23.25
CA ILE A 7 -3.15 -7.25 -21.99
C ILE A 7 -2.42 -8.06 -20.92
N GLN A 8 -1.94 -9.28 -21.24
CA GLN A 8 -1.14 -10.09 -20.31
C GLN A 8 0.10 -9.33 -19.80
N ARG A 9 0.83 -8.67 -20.70
CA ARG A 9 1.99 -7.84 -20.33
C ARG A 9 1.58 -6.69 -19.39
N GLN A 10 0.48 -6.01 -19.67
CA GLN A 10 -0.02 -4.92 -18.83
C GLN A 10 -0.48 -5.42 -17.46
N LEU A 11 -1.17 -6.57 -17.39
CA LEU A 11 -1.57 -7.20 -16.13
C LEU A 11 -0.33 -7.48 -15.26
N LYS A 12 0.71 -8.09 -15.84
CA LYS A 12 1.97 -8.36 -15.14
C LYS A 12 2.63 -7.08 -14.61
N ILE A 13 2.72 -6.03 -15.43
CA ILE A 13 3.35 -4.75 -15.06
C ILE A 13 2.58 -4.07 -13.93
N LYS A 14 1.25 -3.92 -14.10
CA LYS A 14 0.41 -3.21 -13.13
C LYS A 14 0.25 -3.99 -11.83
N ALA A 15 0.15 -5.33 -11.88
CA ALA A 15 0.16 -6.17 -10.69
C ALA A 15 1.47 -6.01 -9.89
N GLY A 16 2.62 -6.00 -10.58
CA GLY A 16 3.91 -5.74 -9.94
C GLY A 16 4.00 -4.36 -9.30
N ALA A 17 3.47 -3.32 -9.96
CA ALA A 17 3.44 -1.96 -9.43
C ALA A 17 2.54 -1.85 -8.18
N ALA A 18 1.31 -2.36 -8.26
CA ALA A 18 0.37 -2.37 -7.14
C ALA A 18 0.95 -3.14 -5.94
N LYS A 19 1.52 -4.34 -6.16
CA LYS A 19 2.12 -5.15 -5.09
C LYS A 19 3.25 -4.43 -4.35
N ARG A 20 4.10 -3.67 -5.06
CA ARG A 20 5.17 -2.87 -4.43
C ARG A 20 4.60 -1.75 -3.58
N LEU A 21 3.62 -1.00 -4.11
CA LEU A 21 3.02 0.13 -3.40
C LEU A 21 2.20 -0.32 -2.18
N ILE A 22 1.52 -1.46 -2.25
CA ILE A 22 0.86 -2.09 -1.10
C ILE A 22 1.88 -2.39 0.00
N LYS A 23 3.00 -3.04 -0.35
CA LYS A 23 4.06 -3.35 0.63
C LYS A 23 4.72 -2.10 1.22
N GLU A 24 4.94 -1.08 0.39
CA GLU A 24 5.47 0.22 0.83
C GLU A 24 4.52 0.90 1.83
N HIS A 25 3.22 0.94 1.53
CA HIS A 25 2.22 1.49 2.43
C HIS A 25 2.18 0.76 3.78
N ILE A 26 2.22 -0.58 3.76
CA ILE A 26 2.28 -1.41 4.99
C ILE A 26 3.52 -1.09 5.81
N LEU A 27 4.68 -0.91 5.16
CA LEU A 27 5.92 -0.56 5.84
C LEU A 27 5.79 0.78 6.58
N TYR A 28 5.27 1.81 5.91
CA TYR A 28 5.09 3.12 6.53
C TYR A 28 4.06 3.12 7.65
N ARG A 29 2.98 2.33 7.53
CA ARG A 29 2.04 2.12 8.64
C ARG A 29 2.72 1.52 9.87
N LYS A 30 3.56 0.50 9.66
CA LYS A 30 4.31 -0.12 10.75
C LYS A 30 5.25 0.89 11.43
N GLU A 31 5.98 1.66 10.63
CA GLU A 31 6.91 2.67 11.11
C GLU A 31 6.20 3.76 11.93
N ALA A 32 5.08 4.30 11.44
CA ALA A 32 4.30 5.27 12.22
C ALA A 32 3.79 4.68 13.54
N GLY A 33 3.37 3.41 13.54
CA GLY A 33 3.01 2.70 14.78
C GLY A 33 4.17 2.58 15.77
N ASP A 34 5.40 2.34 15.29
CA ASP A 34 6.60 2.35 16.12
C ASP A 34 6.89 3.76 16.68
N GLN A 35 6.76 4.81 15.87
CA GLN A 35 6.95 6.19 16.33
C GLN A 35 5.87 6.62 17.33
N GLN A 36 4.61 6.21 17.11
CA GLN A 36 3.51 6.48 18.02
C GLN A 36 3.77 5.81 19.38
N ARG A 37 4.25 4.56 19.40
CA ARG A 37 4.69 3.88 20.64
C ARG A 37 5.82 4.63 21.34
N LYS A 38 6.79 5.15 20.58
CA LYS A 38 7.90 5.94 21.14
C LYS A 38 7.41 7.23 21.79
N VAL A 39 6.54 7.98 21.12
CA VAL A 39 5.92 9.19 21.69
C VAL A 39 5.12 8.86 22.95
N ALA A 40 4.27 7.83 22.90
CA ALA A 40 3.48 7.39 24.05
C ALA A 40 4.37 7.00 25.24
N LYS A 41 5.48 6.31 24.99
CA LYS A 41 6.45 5.94 26.03
C LYS A 41 7.08 7.17 26.69
N LEU A 42 7.54 8.15 25.91
CA LEU A 42 8.14 9.37 26.46
C LEU A 42 7.14 10.17 27.32
N ILE A 43 5.88 10.23 26.89
CA ILE A 43 4.80 10.84 27.69
C ILE A 43 4.59 10.07 28.99
N ALA A 44 4.56 8.74 28.94
CA ALA A 44 4.39 7.89 30.13
C ALA A 44 5.57 7.98 31.12
N GLU A 45 6.78 8.22 30.61
CA GLU A 45 7.98 8.48 31.41
C GLU A 45 8.00 9.89 32.03
N GLY A 46 7.02 10.74 31.70
CA GLY A 46 6.88 12.08 32.26
C GLY A 46 7.82 13.11 31.63
N VAL A 47 8.35 12.84 30.43
CA VAL A 47 9.20 13.79 29.71
C VAL A 47 8.38 15.06 29.39
N PRO A 48 8.83 16.25 29.83
CA PRO A 48 8.16 17.51 29.55
C PRO A 48 7.96 17.77 28.05
N ASP A 49 6.84 18.40 27.70
CA ASP A 49 6.48 18.73 26.32
C ASP A 49 7.47 19.69 25.63
N ASP A 50 8.20 20.49 26.41
CA ASP A 50 9.20 21.43 25.91
C ASP A 50 10.58 20.80 25.72
N GLU A 51 10.78 19.58 26.21
CA GLU A 51 12.05 18.85 26.09
C GLU A 51 12.29 18.39 24.66
N TRP A 52 13.56 18.40 24.26
CA TRP A 52 13.97 18.14 22.89
C TRP A 52 13.57 16.74 22.44
N ASP A 53 13.70 15.73 23.30
CA ASP A 53 13.39 14.33 22.96
C ASP A 53 11.94 14.12 22.58
N LEU A 54 10.99 14.67 23.35
CA LEU A 54 9.56 14.55 23.07
C LEU A 54 9.17 15.38 21.84
N LYS A 55 9.71 16.60 21.69
CA LYS A 55 9.50 17.42 20.49
C LYS A 55 9.99 16.72 19.22
N ASN A 56 11.18 16.12 19.28
CA ASN A 56 11.77 15.44 18.14
C ASN A 56 10.96 14.17 17.79
N ALA A 57 10.58 13.37 18.79
CA ALA A 57 9.74 12.20 18.56
C ALA A 57 8.38 12.55 17.92
N LYS A 58 7.73 13.63 18.37
CA LYS A 58 6.48 14.13 17.77
C LYS A 58 6.67 14.57 16.31
N LYS A 59 7.80 15.22 15.97
CA LYS A 59 8.12 15.61 14.59
C LYS A 59 8.30 14.40 13.68
N VAL A 60 9.07 13.40 14.13
CA VAL A 60 9.29 12.16 13.37
C VAL A 60 7.97 11.40 13.17
N LEU A 61 7.08 11.40 14.16
CA LEU A 61 5.73 10.83 14.01
C LEU A 61 4.93 11.57 12.93
N ASP A 62 4.88 12.92 12.96
CA ASP A 62 4.17 13.72 11.94
C ASP A 62 4.72 13.44 10.52
N GLU A 63 6.05 13.35 10.36
CA GLU A 63 6.67 12.97 9.08
C GLU A 63 6.25 11.56 8.64
N SER A 64 6.21 10.60 9.57
CA SER A 64 5.79 9.22 9.28
C SER A 64 4.32 9.15 8.86
N GLU A 65 3.44 9.92 9.51
CA GLU A 65 2.01 10.01 9.18
C GLU A 65 1.78 10.63 7.80
N ARG A 66 2.56 11.65 7.43
CA ARG A 66 2.52 12.22 6.06
C ARG A 66 2.89 11.18 5.01
N MET A 67 3.86 10.31 5.28
CA MET A 67 4.24 9.22 4.37
C MET A 67 3.13 8.18 4.19
N ILE A 68 2.31 7.93 5.23
CA ILE A 68 1.13 7.07 5.11
C ILE A 68 0.13 7.67 4.13
N HIS A 69 -0.16 8.97 4.22
CA HIS A 69 -1.13 9.62 3.33
C HIS A 69 -0.68 9.60 1.86
N ASP A 70 0.58 9.93 1.60
CA ASP A 70 1.14 9.91 0.25
C ASP A 70 1.18 8.48 -0.33
N SER A 71 1.68 7.51 0.44
CA SER A 71 1.72 6.11 0.00
C SER A 71 0.33 5.51 -0.21
N ALA A 72 -0.67 5.87 0.62
CA ALA A 72 -2.06 5.46 0.44
C ALA A 72 -2.61 5.95 -0.90
N THR A 73 -2.36 7.22 -1.25
CA THR A 73 -2.81 7.82 -2.51
C THR A 73 -2.18 7.10 -3.72
N ARG A 74 -0.87 6.86 -3.67
CA ARG A 74 -0.14 6.14 -4.74
C ARG A 74 -0.63 4.70 -4.87
N MET A 75 -0.81 4.00 -3.75
CA MET A 75 -1.32 2.64 -3.70
C MET A 75 -2.74 2.55 -4.27
N ALA A 76 -3.66 3.40 -3.82
CA ALA A 76 -5.05 3.43 -4.27
C ALA A 76 -5.14 3.65 -5.79
N LYS A 77 -4.33 4.57 -6.33
CA LYS A 77 -4.25 4.78 -7.78
C LYS A 77 -3.78 3.52 -8.52
N ALA A 78 -2.71 2.87 -8.06
CA ALA A 78 -2.18 1.68 -8.72
C ALA A 78 -3.14 0.48 -8.63
N ALA A 79 -3.83 0.33 -7.49
CA ALA A 79 -4.85 -0.68 -7.29
C ALA A 79 -6.08 -0.44 -8.19
N GLY A 80 -6.53 0.81 -8.32
CA GLY A 80 -7.59 1.21 -9.25
C GLY A 80 -7.22 0.92 -10.71
N ASP A 81 -6.05 1.40 -11.15
CA ASP A 81 -5.54 1.15 -12.50
C ASP A 81 -5.42 -0.36 -12.84
N LEU A 82 -5.13 -1.20 -11.83
CA LEU A 82 -5.09 -2.66 -11.97
C LEU A 82 -6.50 -3.28 -12.00
N GLY A 83 -7.39 -2.78 -11.15
CA GLY A 83 -8.79 -3.22 -11.08
C GLY A 83 -9.53 -3.00 -12.40
N ASP A 84 -9.38 -1.82 -13.00
CA ASP A 84 -9.96 -1.49 -14.30
C ASP A 84 -9.47 -2.46 -15.39
N LEU A 85 -8.17 -2.80 -15.37
CA LEU A 85 -7.60 -3.74 -16.33
C LEU A 85 -8.11 -5.17 -16.10
N ILE A 86 -8.28 -5.61 -14.85
CA ILE A 86 -8.87 -6.91 -14.52
C ILE A 86 -10.32 -6.98 -15.04
N ILE A 87 -11.12 -5.93 -14.83
CA ILE A 87 -12.50 -5.86 -15.31
C ILE A 87 -12.53 -6.01 -16.83
N ALA A 88 -11.68 -5.27 -17.55
CA ALA A 88 -11.58 -5.37 -19.01
C ALA A 88 -11.08 -6.75 -19.48
N ALA A 89 -10.11 -7.34 -18.78
CA ALA A 89 -9.56 -8.66 -19.11
C ALA A 89 -10.61 -9.78 -18.94
N LYS A 90 -11.44 -9.70 -17.90
CA LYS A 90 -12.52 -10.68 -17.64
C LYS A 90 -13.60 -10.74 -18.71
N GLN A 91 -13.76 -9.70 -19.52
CA GLN A 91 -14.69 -9.70 -20.65
C GLN A 91 -14.18 -10.55 -21.83
N ARG A 92 -12.95 -11.05 -21.77
CA ARG A 92 -12.31 -11.83 -22.82
C ARG A 92 -12.11 -13.28 -22.36
N PRO A 93 -12.85 -14.26 -22.93
CA PRO A 93 -12.72 -15.66 -22.55
C PRO A 93 -11.29 -16.20 -22.67
N GLU A 94 -10.50 -15.69 -23.60
CA GLU A 94 -9.11 -16.11 -23.84
C GLU A 94 -8.16 -15.74 -22.70
N LEU A 95 -8.58 -14.83 -21.80
CA LEU A 95 -7.82 -14.38 -20.64
C LEU A 95 -8.30 -14.99 -19.32
N ALA A 96 -9.41 -15.75 -19.33
CA ALA A 96 -10.07 -16.18 -18.09
C ALA A 96 -9.15 -17.00 -17.16
N GLU A 97 -8.23 -17.78 -17.72
CA GLU A 97 -7.36 -18.69 -16.97
C GLU A 97 -5.87 -18.34 -17.08
N VAL A 98 -5.53 -17.17 -17.62
CA VAL A 98 -4.12 -16.80 -17.76
C VAL A 98 -3.52 -16.46 -16.39
N PRO A 99 -2.29 -16.93 -16.08
CA PRO A 99 -1.66 -16.69 -14.79
C PRO A 99 -1.57 -15.21 -14.39
N GLU A 100 -1.41 -14.32 -15.36
CA GLU A 100 -1.33 -12.88 -15.14
C GLU A 100 -2.62 -12.31 -14.56
N LEU A 101 -3.79 -12.79 -14.98
CA LEU A 101 -5.08 -12.35 -14.47
C LEU A 101 -5.28 -12.83 -13.03
N LEU A 102 -5.07 -14.12 -12.78
CA LEU A 102 -5.20 -14.73 -11.45
C LEU A 102 -4.25 -14.08 -10.42
N ASN A 103 -3.01 -13.81 -10.84
CA ASN A 103 -2.06 -13.10 -9.98
C ASN A 103 -2.49 -11.64 -9.73
N ALA A 104 -2.99 -10.94 -10.75
CA ALA A 104 -3.48 -9.57 -10.60
C ALA A 104 -4.65 -9.49 -9.59
N GLU A 105 -5.59 -10.43 -9.64
CA GLU A 105 -6.68 -10.55 -8.67
C GLU A 105 -6.17 -10.85 -7.26
N THR A 106 -5.21 -11.77 -7.14
CA THR A 106 -4.58 -12.11 -5.86
C THR A 106 -3.93 -10.89 -5.22
N VAL A 107 -3.19 -10.08 -6.00
CA VAL A 107 -2.58 -8.84 -5.50
C VAL A 107 -3.61 -7.85 -4.96
N LEU A 108 -4.75 -7.68 -5.63
CA LEU A 108 -5.82 -6.79 -5.13
C LEU A 108 -6.51 -7.34 -3.88
N LYS A 109 -6.67 -8.67 -3.81
CA LYS A 109 -7.22 -9.32 -2.62
C LYS A 109 -6.30 -9.14 -1.41
N GLU A 110 -5.01 -9.47 -1.57
CA GLU A 110 -3.98 -9.24 -0.55
C GLU A 110 -4.00 -7.78 -0.07
N GLY A 111 -4.04 -6.81 -1.00
CA GLY A 111 -4.10 -5.38 -0.66
C GLY A 111 -5.29 -5.00 0.21
N LYS A 112 -6.49 -5.53 -0.06
CA LYS A 112 -7.70 -5.25 0.72
C LYS A 112 -7.64 -5.86 2.12
N GLU A 113 -7.14 -7.08 2.25
CA GLU A 113 -6.99 -7.75 3.56
C GLU A 113 -6.03 -6.95 4.47
N PHE A 114 -4.96 -6.40 3.91
CA PHE A 114 -4.03 -5.54 4.67
C PHE A 114 -4.64 -4.21 5.12
N GLU A 115 -5.55 -3.61 4.33
CA GLU A 115 -6.26 -2.39 4.75
C GLU A 115 -7.18 -2.66 5.95
N THR A 116 -7.80 -3.85 6.02
CA THR A 116 -8.75 -4.20 7.09
C THR A 116 -8.10 -4.66 8.39
N ASP A 117 -6.95 -5.36 8.33
CA ASP A 117 -6.26 -5.87 9.53
C ASP A 117 -5.50 -4.79 10.33
N SER A 118 -5.47 -3.56 9.81
CA SER A 118 -4.67 -2.47 10.35
C SER A 118 -5.47 -1.43 11.16
N LEU A 119 -6.74 -1.73 11.49
CA LEU A 119 -7.64 -0.92 12.32
C LEU A 119 -8.07 -1.71 13.57
#